data_AF-A0AA47MVK3-F1
#
_entry.id   AF-A0AA47MVK3-F1
#
_cell.length_a   1.000
_cell.length_b   1.000
_cell.length_c   1.000
_cell.angle_alpha   90.00
_cell.angle_beta   90.00
_cell.angle_gamma   90.00
#
_symmetry.space_group_name_H-M   'P 1'
#
loop_
_entity.id
_entity.type
_entity.pdbx_description
1 polymer ?
#
loop_
_entity_poly.entity_id
_entity_poly.type
_entity_poly.pdbx_seq_one_letter_code
_entity_poly.pdbx_strand_id
1 'polypeptide(L)'
;MVGPTEIAEIVTKGGREKRHAGSEWDAADRDTWIDSIGVPRGVPNEYKLVDQIAAGFENLPIISALFPVTPNKNIDRINYIHYNVQKLSNRTRDAVTGLSEQLAATSLMAFQNRLALDMLLAEKGGVCAMFGDQCCTFIPNNTAPDGSVTKALAGLRALSNQMAEDSGVENPLEEWFTGIFGRWKAFMMSLFMSIAVFSAILITCGCCGIPCMRALIVKLINRAITAESEKNLQMLLYPTEGEEPHRWENVYMG
;
A
#
# COMPACT_ATOMS: atom_id res chain seq x y z
N MET A 1 -45.90 -1.31 35.79
CA MET A 1 -46.35 -0.32 34.80
C MET A 1 -45.19 0.63 34.60
N VAL A 2 -44.42 0.41 33.55
CA VAL A 2 -43.19 1.14 33.24
C VAL A 2 -43.57 2.42 32.49
N GLY A 3 -43.10 3.57 32.98
CA GLY A 3 -43.52 4.89 32.51
C GLY A 3 -42.91 5.26 31.15
N PRO A 4 -43.54 6.18 30.39
CA PRO A 4 -43.12 6.58 29.04
C PRO A 4 -41.72 7.22 28.97
N THR A 5 -41.12 7.56 30.11
CA THR A 5 -39.75 8.12 30.21
C THR A 5 -38.65 7.06 30.13
N GLU A 6 -38.91 5.80 30.49
CA GLU A 6 -37.93 4.70 30.40
C GLU A 6 -37.74 4.18 28.97
N ILE A 7 -38.72 4.40 28.09
CA ILE A 7 -38.62 4.01 26.66
C ILE A 7 -37.73 5.01 25.89
N ALA A 8 -37.66 6.27 26.30
CA ALA A 8 -36.83 7.29 25.64
C ALA A 8 -35.32 7.09 25.87
N GLU A 9 -34.91 6.43 26.95
CA GLU A 9 -33.50 6.17 27.25
C GLU A 9 -32.95 4.93 26.51
N ILE A 10 -33.83 4.00 26.11
CA ILE A 10 -33.46 2.83 25.30
C ILE A 10 -33.27 3.22 23.82
N VAL A 11 -33.99 4.23 23.33
CA VAL A 11 -33.93 4.67 21.92
C VAL A 11 -32.73 5.60 21.65
N THR A 12 -32.17 6.27 22.66
CA THR A 12 -31.07 7.23 22.49
C THR A 12 -29.66 6.63 22.64
N LYS A 13 -29.54 5.37 23.07
CA LYS A 13 -28.27 4.61 23.08
C LYS A 13 -28.13 3.64 21.90
N GLY A 14 -28.78 3.95 20.77
CA GLY A 14 -28.56 3.31 19.48
C GLY A 14 -27.22 3.68 18.82
N GLY A 15 -26.13 3.74 19.59
CA GLY A 15 -24.79 3.71 19.03
C GLY A 15 -24.56 2.31 18.48
N ARG A 16 -24.56 2.18 17.14
CA ARG A 16 -24.27 0.91 16.45
C ARG A 16 -22.81 0.53 16.68
N GLU A 17 -22.53 -0.04 17.85
CA GLU A 17 -21.27 -0.73 18.12
C GLU A 17 -21.28 -2.01 17.28
N LYS A 18 -20.56 -1.97 16.15
CA LYS A 18 -20.30 -3.15 15.34
C LYS A 18 -19.38 -4.08 16.14
N ARG A 19 -19.94 -4.88 17.04
CA ARG A 19 -19.24 -6.06 17.57
C ARG A 19 -19.12 -7.06 16.42
N HIS A 20 -17.99 -7.02 15.73
CA HIS A 20 -17.55 -8.11 14.88
C HIS A 20 -17.23 -9.30 15.79
N ALA A 21 -18.22 -10.17 16.01
CA ALA A 21 -17.96 -11.53 16.46
C ALA A 21 -17.24 -12.23 15.32
N GLY A 22 -15.90 -12.08 15.27
CA GLY A 22 -15.07 -12.70 14.26
C GLY A 22 -15.14 -14.21 14.44
N SER A 23 -15.70 -14.89 13.45
CA SER A 23 -15.57 -16.33 13.28
C SER A 23 -14.10 -16.69 13.03
N GLU A 24 -13.72 -17.95 13.23
CA GLU A 24 -12.38 -18.45 12.91
C GLU A 24 -11.98 -18.18 11.44
N TRP A 25 -12.98 -18.11 10.56
CA TRP A 25 -12.85 -17.70 9.16
C TRP A 25 -12.44 -16.23 9.01
N ASP A 26 -12.92 -15.35 9.88
CA ASP A 26 -12.58 -13.92 9.86
C ASP A 26 -11.16 -13.66 10.39
N ALA A 27 -10.64 -14.54 11.25
CA ALA A 27 -9.29 -14.39 11.80
C ALA A 27 -8.19 -14.65 10.76
N ALA A 28 -8.44 -15.52 9.77
CA ALA A 28 -7.57 -15.82 8.63
C ALA A 28 -7.77 -14.85 7.44
N ASP A 29 -8.59 -13.82 7.59
CA ASP A 29 -8.94 -12.83 6.55
C ASP A 29 -8.46 -11.40 6.86
N ARG A 30 -7.80 -11.19 8.01
CA ARG A 30 -7.38 -9.86 8.48
C ARG A 30 -6.17 -9.25 7.76
N ASP A 31 -5.70 -9.84 6.66
CA ASP A 31 -4.56 -9.29 5.93
C ASP A 31 -4.91 -7.97 5.24
N THR A 32 -6.20 -7.73 4.97
CA THR A 32 -6.68 -6.50 4.33
C THR A 32 -7.70 -5.76 5.19
N TRP A 33 -7.64 -4.43 5.17
CA TRP A 33 -8.58 -3.56 5.91
C TRP A 33 -8.99 -2.38 5.04
N ILE A 34 -10.16 -1.80 5.34
CA ILE A 34 -10.63 -0.58 4.70
C ILE A 34 -10.26 0.60 5.61
N ASP A 35 -9.57 1.59 5.05
CA ASP A 35 -9.18 2.79 5.79
C ASP A 35 -10.38 3.73 6.05
N SER A 36 -10.14 4.80 6.81
CA SER A 36 -11.15 5.82 7.12
C SER A 36 -11.67 6.60 5.91
N ILE A 37 -11.00 6.49 4.76
CA ILE A 37 -11.34 7.15 3.49
C ILE A 37 -12.13 6.18 2.58
N GLY A 38 -12.30 4.91 2.97
CA GLY A 38 -13.01 3.90 2.18
C GLY A 38 -12.15 3.27 1.09
N VAL A 39 -10.84 3.26 1.28
CA VAL A 39 -9.85 2.64 0.39
C VAL A 39 -9.32 1.36 1.05
N PRO A 40 -9.33 0.21 0.34
CA PRO A 40 -8.74 -1.01 0.87
C PRO A 40 -7.21 -0.93 0.89
N ARG A 41 -6.61 -1.37 2.00
CA ARG A 41 -5.16 -1.43 2.23
C ARG A 41 -4.80 -2.81 2.80
N GLY A 42 -3.50 -3.14 2.79
CA GLY A 42 -2.98 -4.40 3.36
C GLY A 42 -2.71 -5.52 2.35
N VAL A 43 -3.02 -5.34 1.06
CA VAL A 43 -2.68 -6.32 0.02
C VAL A 43 -1.15 -6.45 -0.07
N PRO A 44 -0.55 -7.66 0.08
CA PRO A 44 0.88 -7.89 -0.09
C PRO A 44 1.35 -7.56 -1.50
N ASN A 45 2.59 -7.10 -1.66
CA ASN A 45 3.10 -6.67 -2.97
C ASN A 45 3.21 -7.82 -3.98
N GLU A 46 3.41 -9.06 -3.53
CA GLU A 46 3.43 -10.24 -4.41
C GLU A 46 2.09 -10.52 -5.10
N TYR A 47 0.98 -10.04 -4.54
CA TYR A 47 -0.37 -10.26 -5.06
C TYR A 47 -0.99 -9.00 -5.68
N LYS A 48 -0.20 -7.94 -5.85
CA LYS A 48 -0.65 -6.72 -6.53
C LYS A 48 -0.48 -6.88 -8.03
N LEU A 49 -1.48 -6.40 -8.76
CA LEU A 49 -1.51 -6.41 -10.23
C LEU A 49 -0.84 -5.15 -10.80
N VAL A 50 -0.98 -4.01 -10.11
CA VAL A 50 -0.48 -2.71 -10.58
C VAL A 50 0.24 -1.99 -9.44
N ASP A 51 1.39 -1.41 -9.76
CA ASP A 51 2.15 -0.60 -8.82
C ASP A 51 1.51 0.77 -8.60
N GLN A 52 1.24 1.08 -7.35
CA GLN A 52 0.74 2.39 -6.95
C GLN A 52 1.78 3.49 -7.17
N ILE A 53 3.07 3.15 -7.07
CA ILE A 53 4.18 4.11 -7.20
C ILE A 53 4.39 4.43 -8.69
N ALA A 54 4.54 3.43 -9.56
CA ALA A 54 4.66 3.63 -11.01
C ALA A 54 3.50 4.47 -11.59
N ALA A 55 2.25 4.15 -11.23
CA ALA A 55 1.10 4.95 -11.66
C ALA A 55 1.09 6.38 -11.06
N GLY A 56 1.72 6.59 -9.91
CA GLY A 56 1.94 7.92 -9.35
C GLY A 56 2.95 8.74 -10.17
N PHE A 57 4.02 8.11 -10.65
CA PHE A 57 5.04 8.75 -11.50
C PHE A 57 4.51 9.10 -12.90
N GLU A 58 3.60 8.31 -13.47
CA GLU A 58 2.90 8.62 -14.72
C GLU A 58 2.04 9.90 -14.62
N ASN A 59 1.54 10.21 -13.42
CA ASN A 59 0.71 11.39 -13.15
C ASN A 59 1.52 12.66 -12.80
N LEU A 60 2.86 12.65 -12.91
CA LEU A 60 3.67 13.86 -12.78
C LEU A 60 3.29 14.87 -13.89
N PRO A 61 3.23 16.18 -13.60
CA PRO A 61 2.73 17.19 -14.53
C PRO A 61 3.51 17.28 -15.85
N ILE A 62 4.78 16.85 -15.86
CA ILE A 62 5.64 16.84 -17.05
C ILE A 62 5.39 15.60 -17.92
N ILE A 63 5.07 14.44 -17.31
CA ILE A 63 4.90 13.15 -17.99
C ILE A 63 3.45 12.96 -18.45
N SER A 64 2.47 13.34 -17.61
CA SER A 64 1.03 13.30 -17.92
C SER A 64 0.62 14.23 -19.07
N ALA A 65 1.41 15.28 -19.35
CA ALA A 65 1.21 16.17 -20.50
C ALA A 65 1.63 15.51 -21.83
N LEU A 66 2.53 14.53 -21.79
CA LEU A 66 3.10 13.89 -22.98
C LEU A 66 2.47 12.51 -23.25
N PHE A 67 2.01 11.82 -22.20
CA PHE A 67 1.34 10.52 -22.28
C PHE A 67 0.11 10.48 -21.36
N PRO A 68 -1.12 10.64 -21.89
CA PRO A 68 -2.32 10.61 -21.08
C PRO A 68 -2.68 9.14 -20.73
N VAL A 69 -2.27 8.64 -19.57
CA VAL A 69 -2.64 7.30 -19.10
C VAL A 69 -3.14 7.32 -17.64
N THR A 70 -4.35 6.77 -17.50
CA THR A 70 -5.18 6.35 -16.34
C THR A 70 -5.13 7.03 -14.95
N PRO A 71 -6.31 7.29 -14.32
CA PRO A 71 -6.40 7.85 -12.96
C PRO A 71 -5.97 6.85 -11.86
N ASN A 72 -5.19 7.34 -10.89
CA ASN A 72 -4.52 6.53 -9.86
C ASN A 72 -5.42 5.95 -8.74
N LYS A 73 -6.62 6.49 -8.53
CA LYS A 73 -7.43 6.20 -7.31
C LYS A 73 -8.08 4.82 -7.33
N ASN A 74 -8.18 4.21 -8.50
CA ASN A 74 -8.84 2.94 -8.74
C ASN A 74 -7.88 1.74 -8.58
N ILE A 75 -6.56 1.98 -8.55
CA ILE A 75 -5.54 0.92 -8.51
C ILE A 75 -5.62 0.11 -7.21
N ASP A 76 -5.76 0.77 -6.06
CA ASP A 76 -5.89 0.08 -4.77
C ASP A 76 -7.14 -0.80 -4.72
N ARG A 77 -8.23 -0.35 -5.35
CA ARG A 77 -9.47 -1.13 -5.44
C ARG A 77 -9.34 -2.33 -6.38
N ILE A 78 -8.63 -2.16 -7.51
CA ILE A 78 -8.34 -3.26 -8.44
C ILE A 78 -7.47 -4.31 -7.77
N ASN A 79 -6.38 -3.90 -7.13
CA ASN A 79 -5.49 -4.80 -6.39
C ASN A 79 -6.24 -5.56 -5.28
N TYR A 80 -7.13 -4.88 -4.56
CA TYR A 80 -7.97 -5.51 -3.54
C TYR A 80 -8.93 -6.55 -4.13
N ILE A 81 -9.63 -6.24 -5.22
CA ILE A 81 -10.53 -7.19 -5.88
C ILE A 81 -9.75 -8.40 -6.40
N HIS A 82 -8.61 -8.16 -7.06
CA HIS A 82 -7.74 -9.21 -7.60
C HIS A 82 -7.30 -10.20 -6.51
N TYR A 83 -6.80 -9.68 -5.39
CA TYR A 83 -6.40 -10.49 -4.24
C TYR A 83 -7.56 -11.33 -3.69
N ASN A 84 -8.76 -10.74 -3.55
CA ASN A 84 -9.93 -11.46 -3.07
C ASN A 84 -10.43 -12.53 -4.05
N VAL A 85 -10.35 -12.28 -5.36
CA VAL A 85 -10.70 -13.27 -6.39
C VAL A 85 -9.73 -14.45 -6.36
N GLN A 86 -8.43 -14.20 -6.19
CA GLN A 86 -7.43 -15.24 -6.05
C GLN A 86 -7.66 -16.09 -4.79
N LYS A 87 -7.97 -15.42 -3.67
CA LYS A 87 -8.34 -16.05 -2.40
C LYS A 87 -9.60 -16.93 -2.53
N LEU A 88 -10.61 -16.43 -3.24
CA LEU A 88 -11.84 -17.15 -3.54
C LEU A 88 -11.58 -18.36 -4.44
N SER A 89 -10.75 -18.22 -5.48
CA SER A 89 -10.39 -19.31 -6.38
C SER A 89 -9.73 -20.47 -5.64
N ASN A 90 -8.78 -20.16 -4.75
CA ASN A 90 -8.09 -21.17 -3.94
C ASN A 90 -9.06 -21.92 -3.01
N ARG A 91 -9.94 -21.19 -2.30
CA ARG A 91 -10.98 -21.80 -1.44
C ARG A 91 -11.98 -22.64 -2.25
N THR A 92 -12.39 -22.14 -3.40
CA THR A 92 -13.34 -22.83 -4.29
C THR A 92 -12.73 -24.12 -4.82
N ARG A 93 -11.44 -24.11 -5.18
CA ARG A 93 -10.71 -25.32 -5.59
C ARG A 93 -10.76 -26.39 -4.50
N ASP A 94 -10.46 -26.03 -3.25
CA ASP A 94 -10.46 -26.99 -2.15
C ASP A 94 -11.87 -27.52 -1.85
N ALA A 95 -12.87 -26.64 -1.83
CA ALA A 95 -14.26 -27.01 -1.63
C ALA A 95 -14.78 -27.96 -2.73
N VAL A 96 -14.50 -27.64 -4.01
CA VAL A 96 -14.90 -28.48 -5.14
C VAL A 96 -14.18 -29.82 -5.13
N THR A 97 -12.91 -29.86 -4.72
CA THR A 97 -12.15 -31.11 -4.61
C THR A 97 -12.80 -32.02 -3.56
N GLY A 98 -13.05 -31.52 -2.34
CA GLY A 98 -13.70 -32.31 -1.28
C GLY A 98 -15.11 -32.76 -1.67
N LEU A 99 -15.88 -31.91 -2.34
CA LEU A 99 -17.21 -32.27 -2.84
C LEU A 99 -17.13 -33.39 -3.89
N SER A 100 -16.15 -33.33 -4.80
CA SER A 100 -15.99 -34.34 -5.85
C SER A 100 -15.67 -35.74 -5.29
N GLU A 101 -14.83 -35.80 -4.25
CA GLU A 101 -14.46 -37.03 -3.55
C GLU A 101 -15.68 -37.63 -2.82
N GLN A 102 -16.44 -36.78 -2.12
CA GLN A 102 -17.66 -37.22 -1.43
C GLN A 102 -18.72 -37.74 -2.42
N LEU A 103 -18.93 -37.06 -3.56
CA LEU A 103 -19.88 -37.51 -4.57
C LEU A 103 -19.47 -38.84 -5.22
N ALA A 104 -18.18 -39.03 -5.51
CA ALA A 104 -17.68 -40.29 -6.04
C ALA A 104 -17.92 -41.46 -5.07
N ALA A 105 -17.65 -41.27 -3.77
CA ALA A 105 -17.89 -42.28 -2.75
C ALA A 105 -19.39 -42.56 -2.56
N THR A 106 -20.21 -41.51 -2.48
CA THR A 106 -21.66 -41.64 -2.24
C THR A 106 -22.38 -42.29 -3.42
N SER A 107 -22.00 -41.94 -4.65
CA SER A 107 -22.56 -42.57 -5.86
C SER A 107 -22.20 -44.06 -5.95
N LEU A 108 -20.96 -44.42 -5.62
CA LEU A 108 -20.54 -45.82 -5.55
C LEU A 108 -21.32 -46.60 -4.49
N MET A 109 -21.50 -46.02 -3.30
CA MET A 109 -22.31 -46.63 -2.24
C MET A 109 -23.77 -46.81 -2.67
N ALA A 110 -24.37 -45.81 -3.31
CA ALA A 110 -25.73 -45.91 -3.84
C ALA A 110 -25.87 -47.03 -4.89
N PHE A 111 -24.88 -47.19 -5.77
CA PHE A 111 -24.85 -48.28 -6.75
C PHE A 111 -24.75 -49.66 -6.09
N GLN A 112 -23.87 -49.82 -5.10
CA GLN A 112 -23.75 -51.07 -4.34
C GLN A 112 -25.03 -51.42 -3.59
N ASN A 113 -25.66 -50.44 -2.94
CA ASN A 113 -26.94 -50.62 -2.25
C ASN A 113 -28.03 -51.08 -3.22
N ARG A 114 -28.07 -50.53 -4.43
CA ARG A 114 -29.04 -50.94 -5.46
C ARG A 114 -28.82 -52.36 -5.94
N LEU A 115 -27.57 -52.78 -6.17
CA LEU A 115 -27.25 -54.15 -6.57
C LEU A 115 -27.70 -55.16 -5.50
N ALA A 116 -27.46 -54.84 -4.22
CA ALA A 116 -27.91 -55.69 -3.10
C ALA A 116 -29.44 -55.78 -3.03
N LEU A 117 -30.14 -54.66 -3.17
CA LEU A 117 -31.61 -54.63 -3.19
C LEU A 117 -32.19 -55.37 -4.40
N ASP A 118 -31.55 -55.28 -5.58
CA ASP A 118 -31.96 -56.02 -6.78
C ASP A 118 -31.81 -57.54 -6.58
N MET A 119 -30.77 -57.98 -5.88
CA MET A 119 -30.59 -59.39 -5.54
C MET A 119 -31.64 -59.88 -4.54
N LEU A 120 -31.99 -59.07 -3.53
CA LEU A 120 -33.05 -59.39 -2.57
C LEU A 120 -34.45 -59.39 -3.21
N LEU A 121 -34.68 -58.54 -4.22
CA LEU A 121 -35.94 -58.40 -4.93
C LEU A 121 -35.97 -59.18 -6.25
N ALA A 122 -35.05 -60.14 -6.44
CA ALA A 122 -34.94 -60.89 -7.69
C ALA A 122 -36.27 -61.56 -8.10
N GLU A 123 -37.02 -62.12 -7.14
CA GLU A 123 -38.35 -62.73 -7.38
C GLU A 123 -39.43 -61.72 -7.80
N LYS A 124 -39.25 -60.43 -7.46
CA LYS A 124 -40.16 -59.33 -7.79
C LYS A 124 -39.68 -58.52 -9.00
N GLY A 125 -38.61 -58.95 -9.67
CA GLY A 125 -38.02 -58.24 -10.82
C GLY A 125 -37.07 -57.10 -10.45
N GLY A 126 -36.58 -57.04 -9.21
CA GLY A 126 -35.65 -56.03 -8.70
C GLY A 126 -36.32 -54.72 -8.25
N VAL A 127 -35.50 -53.76 -7.85
CA VAL A 127 -35.90 -52.38 -7.50
C VAL A 127 -36.62 -51.74 -8.68
N CYS A 128 -36.18 -52.00 -9.91
CA CYS A 128 -36.75 -51.34 -11.08
C CYS A 128 -38.16 -51.80 -11.47
N ALA A 129 -38.49 -53.06 -11.24
CA ALA A 129 -39.85 -53.55 -11.45
C ALA A 129 -40.85 -52.94 -10.44
N MET A 130 -40.39 -52.61 -9.22
CA MET A 130 -41.22 -51.97 -8.19
C MET A 130 -41.50 -50.49 -8.46
N PHE A 131 -40.49 -49.74 -8.93
CA PHE A 131 -40.60 -48.30 -9.17
C PHE A 131 -40.97 -47.92 -10.61
N GLY A 132 -40.97 -48.89 -11.54
CA GLY A 132 -41.33 -48.70 -12.95
C GLY A 132 -40.51 -47.58 -13.59
N ASP A 133 -41.21 -46.64 -14.23
CA ASP A 133 -40.60 -45.53 -14.98
C ASP A 133 -39.77 -44.57 -14.11
N GLN A 134 -39.97 -44.56 -12.78
CA GLN A 134 -39.21 -43.67 -11.87
C GLN A 134 -37.80 -44.19 -11.54
N CYS A 135 -37.48 -45.42 -11.93
CA CYS A 135 -36.25 -46.11 -11.54
C CYS A 135 -35.00 -45.75 -12.38
N CYS A 136 -35.19 -45.16 -13.56
CA CYS A 136 -34.15 -45.00 -14.59
C CYS A 136 -33.30 -43.72 -14.43
N THR A 137 -32.94 -43.35 -13.20
CA THR A 137 -32.02 -42.23 -12.97
C THR A 137 -30.58 -42.67 -13.20
N PHE A 138 -29.99 -42.29 -14.33
CA PHE A 138 -28.56 -42.50 -14.59
C PHE A 138 -27.73 -41.51 -13.75
N ILE A 139 -26.77 -42.01 -12.97
CA ILE A 139 -25.82 -41.16 -12.23
C ILE A 139 -24.64 -40.87 -13.16
N PRO A 140 -24.50 -39.62 -13.67
CA PRO A 140 -23.38 -39.29 -14.55
C PRO A 140 -22.06 -39.33 -13.77
N ASN A 141 -21.05 -39.99 -14.34
CA ASN A 141 -19.70 -40.05 -13.77
C ASN A 141 -18.92 -38.76 -14.09
N ASN A 142 -19.35 -37.64 -13.51
CA ASN A 142 -18.72 -36.34 -13.72
C ASN A 142 -17.36 -36.19 -13.02
N THR A 143 -17.00 -37.15 -12.16
CA THR A 143 -15.72 -37.20 -11.42
C THR A 143 -14.64 -38.02 -12.14
N ALA A 144 -14.96 -38.63 -13.29
CA ALA A 144 -13.96 -39.29 -14.15
C ALA A 144 -12.85 -38.30 -14.59
N PRO A 145 -11.66 -38.77 -15.03
CA PRO A 145 -10.56 -37.89 -15.47
C PRO A 145 -10.98 -36.83 -16.50
N ASP A 146 -11.85 -37.20 -17.45
CA ASP A 146 -12.44 -36.31 -18.47
C ASP A 146 -13.85 -35.81 -18.11
N GLY A 147 -14.24 -35.97 -16.84
CA GLY A 147 -15.55 -35.57 -16.33
C GLY A 147 -15.71 -34.05 -16.23
N SER A 148 -16.96 -33.61 -16.14
CA SER A 148 -17.26 -32.17 -16.06
C SER A 148 -16.66 -31.51 -14.82
N VAL A 149 -16.57 -32.22 -13.69
CA VAL A 149 -16.05 -31.68 -12.42
C VAL A 149 -14.52 -31.58 -12.46
N THR A 150 -13.83 -32.58 -13.00
CA THR A 150 -12.37 -32.55 -13.14
C THR A 150 -11.93 -31.47 -14.13
N LYS A 151 -12.66 -31.27 -15.23
CA LYS A 151 -12.40 -30.19 -16.18
C LYS A 151 -12.60 -28.81 -15.54
N ALA A 152 -13.67 -28.63 -14.76
CA ALA A 152 -13.89 -27.38 -14.02
C ALA A 152 -12.78 -27.12 -12.99
N LEU A 153 -12.32 -28.16 -12.28
CA LEU A 153 -11.22 -28.07 -11.34
C LEU A 153 -9.88 -27.73 -12.02
N ALA A 154 -9.62 -28.31 -13.20
CA ALA A 154 -8.47 -27.96 -14.03
C ALA A 154 -8.52 -26.50 -14.49
N GLY A 155 -9.70 -26.02 -14.91
CA GLY A 155 -9.92 -24.61 -15.24
C GLY A 155 -9.68 -23.67 -14.06
N LEU A 156 -10.16 -24.02 -12.86
CA LEU A 156 -9.90 -23.25 -11.63
C LEU A 156 -8.41 -23.20 -11.28
N ARG A 157 -7.68 -24.31 -11.43
CA ARG A 157 -6.23 -24.34 -11.23
C ARG A 157 -5.48 -23.48 -12.25
N ALA A 158 -5.84 -23.59 -13.52
CA ALA A 158 -5.25 -22.77 -14.58
C ALA A 158 -5.49 -21.27 -14.32
N LEU A 159 -6.72 -20.89 -13.96
CA LEU A 159 -7.05 -19.52 -13.60
C LEU A 159 -6.27 -19.04 -12.37
N SER A 160 -6.15 -19.86 -11.33
CA SER A 160 -5.38 -19.51 -10.14
C SER A 160 -3.90 -19.30 -10.45
N ASN A 161 -3.32 -20.14 -11.31
CA ASN A 161 -1.93 -20.02 -11.72
C ASN A 161 -1.73 -18.77 -12.58
N GLN A 162 -2.58 -18.54 -13.57
CA GLN A 162 -2.53 -17.35 -14.41
C GLN A 162 -2.64 -16.07 -13.57
N MET A 163 -3.59 -16.00 -12.63
CA MET A 163 -3.70 -14.86 -11.73
C MET A 163 -2.45 -14.69 -10.84
N ALA A 164 -1.76 -15.76 -10.49
CA ALA A 164 -0.51 -15.68 -9.72
C ALA A 164 0.68 -15.24 -10.59
N GLU A 165 0.73 -15.64 -11.86
CA GLU A 165 1.74 -15.20 -12.83
C GLU A 165 1.54 -13.73 -13.22
N ASP A 166 0.28 -13.29 -13.38
CA ASP A 166 -0.08 -11.89 -13.65
C ASP A 166 0.07 -11.00 -12.39
N SER A 167 0.31 -11.60 -11.22
CA SER A 167 0.56 -10.88 -9.98
C SER A 167 2.05 -10.69 -9.76
N GLY A 168 2.40 -9.53 -9.23
CA GLY A 168 3.79 -9.16 -9.00
C GLY A 168 3.99 -7.74 -9.46
N VAL A 169 4.09 -6.83 -8.48
CA VAL A 169 4.55 -5.48 -8.77
C VAL A 169 6.06 -5.55 -9.01
N GLU A 170 6.43 -5.71 -10.26
CA GLU A 170 7.78 -5.46 -10.74
C GLU A 170 7.91 -3.95 -10.95
N ASN A 171 8.85 -3.31 -10.26
CA ASN A 171 9.11 -1.89 -10.48
C ASN A 171 9.74 -1.76 -11.88
N PRO A 172 9.09 -1.10 -12.86
CA PRO A 172 9.63 -1.01 -14.23
C PRO A 172 11.01 -0.33 -14.26
N LEU A 173 11.27 0.55 -13.30
CA LEU A 173 12.59 1.14 -13.09
C LEU A 173 13.63 0.14 -12.55
N GLU A 174 13.23 -0.76 -11.65
CA GLU A 174 14.14 -1.78 -11.14
C GLU A 174 14.43 -2.85 -12.19
N GLU A 175 13.45 -3.24 -13.00
CA GLU A 175 13.66 -4.16 -14.13
C GLU A 175 14.59 -3.57 -15.19
N TRP A 176 14.35 -2.33 -15.62
CA TRP A 176 15.24 -1.65 -16.55
C TRP A 176 16.66 -1.51 -15.97
N PHE A 177 16.77 -1.16 -14.68
CA PHE A 177 18.04 -0.99 -14.01
C PHE A 177 18.78 -2.32 -13.81
N THR A 178 18.06 -3.39 -13.48
CA THR A 178 18.62 -4.74 -13.38
C THR A 178 19.02 -5.27 -14.76
N GLY A 179 18.28 -4.95 -15.82
CA GLY A 179 18.64 -5.29 -17.20
C GLY A 179 19.94 -4.62 -17.66
N ILE A 180 20.17 -3.37 -17.28
CA ILE A 180 21.39 -2.63 -17.67
C ILE A 180 22.58 -2.95 -16.75
N PHE A 181 22.38 -2.99 -15.44
CA PHE A 181 23.47 -3.11 -14.47
C PHE A 181 23.66 -4.51 -13.91
N GLY A 182 22.72 -5.43 -14.16
CA GLY A 182 22.80 -6.84 -13.79
C GLY A 182 23.21 -7.05 -12.34
N ARG A 183 24.30 -7.80 -12.15
CA ARG A 183 24.88 -8.14 -10.84
C ARG A 183 25.43 -6.94 -10.06
N TRP A 184 25.71 -5.82 -10.73
CA TRP A 184 26.26 -4.61 -10.10
C TRP A 184 25.20 -3.63 -9.60
N LYS A 185 23.91 -4.00 -9.64
CA LYS A 185 22.80 -3.11 -9.28
C LYS A 185 22.97 -2.45 -7.90
N ALA A 186 23.42 -3.21 -6.90
CA ALA A 186 23.57 -2.72 -5.54
C ALA A 186 24.66 -1.63 -5.43
N PHE A 187 25.78 -1.82 -6.12
CA PHE A 187 26.85 -0.83 -6.18
C PHE A 187 26.42 0.44 -6.91
N MET A 188 25.68 0.30 -8.00
CA MET A 188 25.22 1.43 -8.80
C MET A 188 24.13 2.23 -8.09
N MET A 189 23.19 1.58 -7.40
CA MET A 189 22.22 2.26 -6.54
C MET A 189 22.91 3.08 -5.43
N SER A 190 23.94 2.51 -4.79
CA SER A 190 24.73 3.24 -3.79
C SER A 190 25.46 4.44 -4.39
N LEU A 191 25.97 4.32 -5.62
CA LEU A 191 26.68 5.41 -6.31
C LEU A 191 25.71 6.56 -6.65
N PHE A 192 24.53 6.25 -7.21
CA PHE A 192 23.52 7.26 -7.54
C PHE A 192 23.02 7.99 -6.29
N MET A 193 22.78 7.28 -5.19
CA MET A 193 22.39 7.90 -3.92
C MET A 193 23.49 8.83 -3.39
N SER A 194 24.75 8.42 -3.47
CA SER A 194 25.90 9.25 -3.08
C SER A 194 25.99 10.53 -3.93
N ILE A 195 25.87 10.42 -5.25
CA ILE A 195 25.89 11.56 -6.18
C ILE A 195 24.69 12.48 -5.94
N ALA A 196 23.51 11.95 -5.69
CA ALA A 196 22.30 12.73 -5.41
C ALA A 196 22.41 13.52 -4.10
N VAL A 197 22.97 12.91 -3.04
CA VAL A 197 23.23 13.61 -1.78
C VAL A 197 24.30 14.69 -1.98
N PHE A 198 25.38 14.38 -2.69
CA PHE A 198 26.45 15.35 -2.94
C PHE A 198 25.96 16.54 -3.77
N SER A 199 25.16 16.29 -4.80
CA SER A 199 24.57 17.36 -5.63
C SER A 199 23.57 18.20 -4.83
N ALA A 200 22.74 17.59 -3.98
CA ALA A 200 21.83 18.32 -3.09
C ALA A 200 22.59 19.23 -2.11
N ILE A 201 23.71 18.77 -1.56
CA ILE A 201 24.58 19.58 -0.68
C ILE A 201 25.21 20.73 -1.47
N LEU A 202 25.74 20.49 -2.67
CA LEU A 202 26.32 21.53 -3.52
C LEU A 202 25.29 22.57 -3.95
N ILE A 203 24.07 22.14 -4.29
CA ILE A 203 22.97 23.06 -4.65
C ILE A 203 22.58 23.89 -3.45
N THR A 204 22.40 23.28 -2.27
CA THR A 204 22.04 23.99 -1.03
C THR A 204 23.12 24.97 -0.58
N CYS A 205 24.39 24.54 -0.62
CA CYS A 205 25.53 25.38 -0.27
C CYS A 205 25.77 26.49 -1.32
N GLY A 206 25.54 26.20 -2.59
CA GLY A 206 25.63 27.18 -3.67
C GLY A 206 24.52 28.23 -3.62
N CYS A 207 23.26 27.81 -3.46
CA CYS A 207 22.11 28.71 -3.48
C CYS A 207 21.95 29.50 -2.17
N CYS A 208 22.31 28.92 -1.02
CA CYS A 208 22.17 29.60 0.27
C CYS A 208 23.51 30.12 0.80
N GLY A 209 24.62 29.42 0.58
CA GLY A 209 25.92 29.79 1.15
C GLY A 209 26.56 31.00 0.47
N ILE A 210 26.55 31.06 -0.86
CA ILE A 210 27.16 32.16 -1.62
C ILE A 210 26.50 33.52 -1.31
N PRO A 211 25.16 33.69 -1.38
CA PRO A 211 24.54 34.98 -1.06
C PRO A 211 24.64 35.34 0.43
N CYS A 212 24.57 34.36 1.34
CA CYS A 212 24.74 34.62 2.78
C CYS A 212 26.16 35.09 3.12
N MET A 213 27.20 34.45 2.56
CA MET A 213 28.58 34.86 2.77
C MET A 213 28.83 36.27 2.23
N ARG A 214 28.31 36.61 1.04
CA ARG A 214 28.41 37.98 0.51
C ARG A 214 27.71 38.99 1.40
N ALA A 215 26.51 38.68 1.91
CA ALA A 215 25.78 39.56 2.81
C ALA A 215 26.52 39.81 4.13
N LEU A 216 27.18 38.79 4.69
CA LEU A 216 27.97 38.92 5.92
C LEU A 216 29.25 39.73 5.70
N ILE A 217 29.98 39.49 4.61
CA ILE A 217 31.21 40.25 4.29
C ILE A 217 30.89 41.74 4.11
N VAL A 218 29.82 42.07 3.38
CA VAL A 218 29.40 43.47 3.20
C VAL A 218 29.01 44.12 4.53
N LYS A 219 28.33 43.37 5.42
CA LYS A 219 28.00 43.87 6.77
C LYS A 219 29.24 44.13 7.63
N LEU A 220 30.27 43.29 7.54
CA LEU A 220 31.53 43.47 8.28
C LEU A 220 32.34 44.67 7.75
N ILE A 221 32.42 44.84 6.44
CA ILE A 221 33.08 46.01 5.82
C ILE A 221 32.37 47.30 6.23
N ASN A 222 31.04 47.34 6.15
CA ASN A 222 30.29 48.53 6.56
C ASN A 222 30.49 48.87 8.04
N ARG A 223 30.51 47.86 8.93
CA ARG A 223 30.79 48.08 10.36
C ARG A 223 32.20 48.59 10.63
N ALA A 224 33.20 48.12 9.89
CA ALA A 224 34.58 48.60 10.02
C ALA A 224 34.70 50.07 9.59
N ILE A 225 34.09 50.42 8.45
CA ILE A 225 34.09 51.80 7.94
C ILE A 225 33.35 52.75 8.90
N THR A 226 32.19 52.35 9.45
CA THR A 226 31.47 53.20 10.41
C THR A 226 32.21 53.34 11.73
N ALA A 227 32.86 52.28 12.22
CA ALA A 227 33.66 52.33 13.43
C ALA A 227 34.92 53.20 13.26
N GLU A 228 35.52 53.20 12.07
CA GLU A 228 36.63 54.09 11.73
C GLU A 228 36.16 55.54 11.59
N SER A 229 34.99 55.77 10.99
CA SER A 229 34.34 57.09 10.93
C SER A 229 34.03 57.64 12.34
N GLU A 230 33.45 56.84 13.23
CA GLU A 230 33.17 57.26 14.62
C GLU A 230 34.44 57.55 15.42
N LYS A 231 35.50 56.74 15.26
CA LYS A 231 36.81 57.00 15.90
C LYS A 231 37.47 58.27 15.36
N ASN A 232 37.42 58.48 14.06
CA ASN A 232 37.96 59.67 13.42
C ASN A 232 37.16 60.93 13.83
N LEU A 233 35.84 60.81 14.01
CA LEU A 233 34.99 61.88 14.50
C LEU A 233 35.26 62.17 15.99
N GLN A 234 35.43 61.15 16.83
CA GLN A 234 35.81 61.31 18.25
C GLN A 234 37.20 61.92 18.42
N MET A 235 38.15 61.58 17.53
CA MET A 235 39.50 62.17 17.53
C MET A 235 39.48 63.65 17.12
N LEU A 236 38.58 64.04 16.21
CA LEU A 236 38.37 65.45 15.83
C LEU A 236 37.57 66.26 16.86
N LEU A 237 36.85 65.60 17.78
CA LEU A 237 36.03 66.23 18.83
C LEU A 237 36.70 66.25 20.22
N TYR A 238 37.93 65.75 20.39
CA TYR A 238 38.67 65.92 21.64
C TYR A 238 39.16 67.37 21.75
N PRO A 239 38.68 68.17 22.72
CA PRO A 239 39.19 69.51 22.90
C PRO A 239 40.65 69.40 23.37
N THR A 240 41.53 70.24 22.82
CA THR A 240 42.84 70.50 23.41
C THR A 240 42.64 71.22 24.76
N GLU A 241 42.24 70.50 25.80
CA GLU A 241 42.29 70.99 27.18
C GLU A 241 43.75 70.92 27.66
N GLY A 242 44.49 71.96 27.29
CA GLY A 242 45.76 72.33 27.86
C GLY A 242 45.71 73.79 28.28
N GLU A 243 44.80 74.13 29.18
CA GLU A 243 44.75 75.45 29.80
C GLU A 243 44.56 75.28 31.32
N GLU A 244 45.69 75.18 32.03
CA GLU A 244 45.73 75.37 33.48
C GLU A 244 45.78 76.87 33.81
N PRO A 245 44.88 77.40 34.67
CA PRO A 245 44.95 78.78 35.11
C PRO A 245 45.61 78.88 36.48
N HIS A 246 46.93 79.06 36.53
CA HIS A 246 47.60 79.39 37.79
C HIS A 246 48.64 80.51 37.63
N ARG A 247 48.43 81.55 38.45
CA ARG A 247 49.43 82.43 39.10
C ARG A 247 49.82 83.73 38.38
N TRP A 248 49.18 84.84 38.78
CA TRP A 248 49.77 86.19 38.76
C TRP A 248 49.38 87.02 40.01
N GLU A 249 49.83 86.59 41.18
CA GLU A 249 49.97 87.52 42.32
C GLU A 249 51.29 88.29 42.20
N ASN A 250 51.17 89.63 42.22
CA ASN A 250 52.16 90.62 42.65
C ASN A 250 53.41 90.90 41.78
N VAL A 251 53.32 91.93 40.93
CA VAL A 251 54.46 92.76 40.49
C VAL A 251 53.98 94.23 40.30
N TYR A 252 54.21 95.04 41.34
CA TYR A 252 54.42 96.52 41.42
C TYR A 252 53.33 97.47 40.86
N MET A 253 52.61 98.27 41.66
CA MET A 253 53.04 99.39 42.52
C MET A 253 53.91 100.42 41.78
N GLY A 254 53.33 101.57 41.43
CA GLY A 254 53.97 102.71 40.77
C GLY A 254 52.95 103.71 40.24
#